data_AF-A0A6I1QNR6-F1
#
_entry.id   AF-A0A6I1QNR6-F1
#
_cell.length_a   1.000
_cell.length_b   1.000
_cell.length_c   1.000
_cell.angle_alpha   90.00
_cell.angle_beta   90.00
_cell.angle_gamma   90.00
#
_symmetry.space_group_name_H-M   'P 1'
#
loop_
_entity.id
_entity.type
_entity.pdbx_description
1 polymer ?
#
loop_
_entity_poly.entity_id
_entity_poly.type
_entity_poly.pdbx_seq_one_letter_code
_entity_poly.pdbx_strand_id
1 'polypeptide(L)'
;MGLESPGGDDVAVRGEASMIRTIRRTLLLLSAGSFLIAAACGGGDGDAEGDIEDGITSFIEELGDANFDDACDYLTRDFEDDLLDGDCEEYFETTLEDGADVSDIEVSDIEVDDDDGEAEVSYRLEADDRDEELCEGTYTLVQDDDDWLIGRRR
;
A
#
# COMPACT_ATOMS: atom_id res chain seq x y z
N MET A 1 4.03 19.54 -79.41
CA MET A 1 4.83 18.31 -79.32
C MET A 1 4.96 17.95 -77.86
N GLY A 2 4.73 16.68 -77.50
CA GLY A 2 4.90 16.15 -76.14
C GLY A 2 3.58 15.78 -75.45
N LEU A 3 3.04 14.61 -75.78
CA LEU A 3 1.96 13.91 -75.07
C LEU A 3 2.55 12.61 -74.55
N GLU A 4 2.77 12.48 -73.24
CA GLU A 4 3.01 11.18 -72.59
C GLU A 4 2.39 11.17 -71.17
N SER A 5 1.42 10.28 -71.01
CA SER A 5 0.90 9.69 -69.75
C SER A 5 1.84 8.53 -69.33
N PRO A 6 1.59 7.68 -68.30
CA PRO A 6 0.74 7.76 -67.09
C PRO A 6 1.42 7.23 -65.79
N GLY A 7 0.72 7.34 -64.65
CA GLY A 7 0.60 6.26 -63.64
C GLY A 7 1.64 6.15 -62.52
N GLY A 8 1.15 5.74 -61.35
CA GLY A 8 1.99 5.18 -60.27
C GLY A 8 1.59 5.68 -58.88
N ASP A 9 0.96 4.78 -58.13
CA ASP A 9 0.48 4.89 -56.77
C ASP A 9 1.50 5.35 -55.71
N ASP A 10 0.89 5.71 -54.58
CA ASP A 10 1.32 5.39 -53.22
C ASP A 10 2.14 6.40 -52.39
N VAL A 11 1.49 6.72 -51.27
CA VAL A 11 2.05 6.79 -49.91
C VAL A 11 2.56 8.14 -49.40
N ALA A 12 1.90 8.50 -48.29
CA ALA A 12 2.40 9.10 -47.07
C ALA A 12 2.32 10.62 -46.85
N VAL A 13 1.47 10.92 -45.86
CA VAL A 13 1.81 11.68 -44.64
C VAL A 13 1.92 13.21 -44.83
N ARG A 14 1.01 13.97 -44.22
CA ARG A 14 1.18 14.62 -42.89
C ARG A 14 0.15 15.74 -42.68
N GLY A 15 -0.33 15.85 -41.44
CA GLY A 15 -1.19 16.91 -40.91
C GLY A 15 -2.02 16.31 -39.77
N GLU A 16 -1.59 16.34 -38.50
CA GLU A 16 -1.66 17.49 -37.57
C GLU A 16 -3.02 18.21 -37.67
N ALA A 17 -3.84 18.38 -36.63
CA ALA A 17 -3.67 18.28 -35.19
C ALA A 17 -5.04 18.32 -34.48
N SER A 18 -5.03 18.02 -33.17
CA SER A 18 -5.91 18.61 -32.13
C SER A 18 -7.38 18.17 -32.13
N MET A 19 -8.08 17.87 -31.03
CA MET A 19 -7.85 17.62 -29.61
C MET A 19 -9.25 17.24 -29.07
N ILE A 20 -9.30 16.69 -27.85
CA ILE A 20 -10.47 16.64 -26.94
C ILE A 20 -11.32 15.36 -27.02
N ARG A 21 -10.93 14.44 -26.10
CA ARG A 21 -11.73 13.97 -24.96
C ARG A 21 -12.93 13.09 -25.32
N THR A 22 -12.88 11.84 -24.87
CA THR A 22 -13.78 11.31 -23.83
C THR A 22 -13.69 9.78 -23.80
N ILE A 23 -13.12 9.30 -22.68
CA ILE A 23 -13.43 8.03 -22.00
C ILE A 23 -13.46 6.79 -22.89
N ARG A 24 -12.29 6.17 -23.06
CA ARG A 24 -12.16 4.74 -23.34
C ARG A 24 -11.33 4.11 -22.23
N ARG A 25 -11.99 3.37 -21.35
CA ARG A 25 -11.51 2.12 -20.74
C ARG A 25 -12.70 1.53 -19.97
N THR A 26 -13.54 0.78 -20.68
CA THR A 26 -13.52 -0.68 -20.64
C THR A 26 -13.99 -1.17 -19.28
N LEU A 27 -15.29 -1.46 -19.21
CA LEU A 27 -15.89 -2.35 -18.22
C LEU A 27 -15.08 -3.64 -18.18
N LEU A 28 -14.18 -3.77 -17.19
CA LEU A 28 -13.60 -5.05 -16.84
C LEU A 28 -14.67 -5.80 -16.05
N LEU A 29 -15.11 -6.89 -16.67
CA LEU A 29 -15.94 -7.93 -16.10
C LEU A 29 -15.34 -8.36 -14.75
N LEU A 30 -15.95 -7.94 -13.64
CA LEU A 30 -15.74 -8.56 -12.34
C LEU A 30 -16.32 -9.97 -12.45
N SER A 31 -15.40 -10.89 -12.65
CA SER A 31 -15.58 -12.33 -12.67
C SER A 31 -16.40 -12.75 -11.45
N ALA A 32 -17.42 -13.53 -11.73
CA ALA A 32 -18.25 -14.21 -10.76
C ALA A 32 -17.42 -14.79 -9.61
N GLY A 33 -17.91 -14.55 -8.39
CA GLY A 33 -17.34 -15.05 -7.17
C GLY A 33 -17.06 -16.54 -7.25
N SER A 34 -15.82 -16.89 -6.90
CA SER A 34 -15.52 -18.21 -6.39
C SER A 34 -15.56 -18.08 -4.87
N PHE A 35 -16.76 -18.27 -4.33
CA PHE A 35 -16.92 -18.78 -2.97
C PHE A 35 -16.20 -20.13 -2.92
N LEU A 36 -14.94 -20.10 -2.49
CA LEU A 36 -14.29 -21.24 -1.87
C LEU A 36 -13.81 -20.75 -0.51
N ILE A 37 -14.78 -20.46 0.36
CA ILE A 37 -14.61 -20.63 1.80
C ILE A 37 -14.42 -22.13 2.00
N ALA A 38 -13.20 -22.59 1.72
CA ALA A 38 -12.71 -23.85 2.23
C ALA A 38 -12.57 -23.60 3.73
N ALA A 39 -13.59 -24.05 4.45
CA ALA A 39 -13.50 -24.27 5.87
C ALA A 39 -12.34 -25.26 6.13
N ALA A 40 -11.14 -24.73 6.32
CA ALA A 40 -10.06 -25.42 7.01
C ALA A 40 -10.35 -25.28 8.51
N CYS A 41 -11.32 -26.07 8.97
CA CYS A 41 -11.53 -26.32 10.39
C CYS A 41 -10.24 -26.97 10.92
N GLY A 42 -9.38 -26.18 11.55
CA GLY A 42 -7.98 -26.55 11.81
C GLY A 42 -7.37 -26.07 13.11
N GLY A 43 -7.94 -25.08 13.80
CA GLY A 43 -7.69 -24.82 15.21
C GLY A 43 -6.68 -23.71 15.50
N GLY A 44 -7.21 -22.55 15.85
CA GLY A 44 -6.42 -21.45 16.42
C GLY A 44 -6.93 -20.05 16.08
N ASP A 45 -8.07 -19.90 15.41
CA ASP A 45 -8.48 -18.59 14.87
C ASP A 45 -8.94 -17.61 15.97
N GLY A 46 -7.99 -16.87 16.53
CA GLY A 46 -8.18 -15.45 16.80
C GLY A 46 -8.58 -14.74 15.51
N ASP A 47 -9.29 -13.62 15.63
CA ASP A 47 -9.77 -12.87 14.47
C ASP A 47 -8.55 -12.18 13.82
N ALA A 48 -7.78 -12.91 13.02
CA ALA A 48 -6.50 -12.43 12.50
C ALA A 48 -6.64 -11.11 11.73
N GLU A 49 -7.76 -10.91 11.03
CA GLU A 49 -8.08 -9.63 10.39
C GLU A 49 -8.19 -8.49 11.43
N GLY A 50 -8.89 -8.71 12.54
CA GLY A 50 -8.98 -7.77 13.64
C GLY A 50 -7.64 -7.55 14.36
N ASP A 51 -6.86 -8.61 14.57
CA ASP A 51 -5.54 -8.50 15.19
C ASP A 51 -4.56 -7.68 14.30
N ILE A 52 -4.64 -7.84 12.98
CA ILE A 52 -3.89 -7.03 12.00
C ILE A 52 -4.36 -5.57 12.03
N GLU A 53 -5.67 -5.32 11.99
CA GLU A 53 -6.24 -3.97 12.05
C GLU A 53 -5.81 -3.25 13.33
N ASP A 54 -5.93 -3.91 14.48
CA ASP A 54 -5.55 -3.37 15.78
C ASP A 54 -4.04 -3.12 15.86
N GLY A 55 -3.21 -4.04 15.33
CA GLY A 55 -1.74 -3.90 15.33
C GLY A 55 -1.26 -2.73 14.46
N ILE A 56 -1.78 -2.58 13.25
CA ILE A 56 -1.44 -1.45 12.36
C ILE A 56 -1.91 -0.13 12.98
N THR A 57 -3.14 -0.10 13.50
CA THR A 57 -3.69 1.11 14.13
C THR A 57 -2.83 1.53 15.31
N SER A 58 -2.48 0.59 16.18
CA SER A 58 -1.63 0.85 17.36
C SER A 58 -0.25 1.35 16.93
N PHE A 59 0.40 0.71 15.96
CA PHE A 59 1.67 1.18 15.41
C PHE A 59 1.61 2.66 14.96
N ILE A 60 0.57 3.03 14.22
CA ILE A 60 0.39 4.40 13.70
C ILE A 60 0.09 5.40 14.83
N GLU A 61 -0.71 5.00 15.83
CA GLU A 61 -0.98 5.81 17.01
C GLU A 61 0.29 6.06 17.84
N GLU A 62 1.11 5.03 18.08
CA GLU A 62 2.38 5.17 18.82
C GLU A 62 3.38 6.08 18.08
N LEU A 63 3.42 6.03 16.74
CA LEU A 63 4.18 6.99 15.93
C LEU A 63 3.68 8.43 16.11
N GLY A 64 2.37 8.62 16.19
CA GLY A 64 1.75 9.93 16.41
C GLY A 64 2.07 10.50 17.79
N ASP A 65 2.01 9.67 18.82
CA ASP A 65 2.30 10.01 20.22
C ASP A 65 3.81 10.12 20.54
N ALA A 66 4.67 9.94 19.54
CA ALA A 66 6.14 9.93 19.67
C ALA A 66 6.67 8.83 20.62
N ASN A 67 5.93 7.74 20.80
CA ASN A 67 6.37 6.57 21.56
C ASN A 67 7.12 5.61 20.62
N PHE A 68 8.25 6.06 20.06
CA PHE A 68 8.94 5.34 18.98
C PHE A 68 9.46 3.96 19.40
N ASP A 69 9.85 3.78 20.66
CA ASP A 69 10.22 2.46 21.24
C ASP A 69 9.05 1.48 21.13
N ASP A 70 7.84 1.89 21.54
CA ASP A 70 6.63 1.08 21.46
C ASP A 70 6.18 0.87 19.99
N ALA A 71 6.41 1.85 19.10
CA ALA A 71 6.14 1.68 17.67
C ALA A 71 7.05 0.62 17.02
N CYS A 72 8.32 0.51 17.45
CA CYS A 72 9.25 -0.47 16.91
C CYS A 72 8.87 -1.92 17.28
N ASP A 73 8.13 -2.14 18.38
CA ASP A 73 7.63 -3.47 18.77
C ASP A 73 6.64 -4.07 17.75
N TYR A 74 6.04 -3.25 16.89
CA TYR A 74 5.15 -3.71 15.81
C TYR A 74 5.89 -4.07 14.51
N LEU A 75 7.23 -3.98 14.49
CA LEU A 75 8.04 -4.27 13.31
C LEU A 75 8.76 -5.61 13.46
N THR A 76 8.86 -6.36 12.36
CA THR A 76 9.75 -7.52 12.31
C THR A 76 11.21 -7.06 12.38
N ARG A 77 12.06 -7.81 13.09
CA ARG A 77 13.48 -7.45 13.21
C ARG A 77 14.24 -7.35 11.89
N ASP A 78 13.88 -8.18 10.90
CA ASP A 78 14.50 -8.09 9.57
C ASP A 78 14.14 -6.77 8.88
N PHE A 79 12.94 -6.25 9.10
CA PHE A 79 12.52 -4.97 8.56
C PHE A 79 13.28 -3.81 9.19
N GLU A 80 13.50 -3.86 10.52
CA GLU A 80 14.34 -2.89 11.23
C GLU A 80 15.79 -2.90 10.69
N ASP A 81 16.39 -4.10 10.57
CA ASP A 81 17.77 -4.27 10.11
C ASP A 81 17.96 -3.79 8.66
N ASP A 82 16.99 -4.08 7.76
CA ASP A 82 17.13 -3.78 6.33
C ASP A 82 16.70 -2.35 5.94
N LEU A 83 15.63 -1.82 6.56
CA LEU A 83 15.02 -0.56 6.16
C LEU A 83 15.43 0.61 7.06
N LEU A 84 15.65 0.34 8.34
CA LEU A 84 15.91 1.34 9.37
C LEU A 84 17.39 1.37 9.80
N ASP A 85 18.27 0.65 9.09
CA ASP A 85 19.72 0.52 9.37
C ASP A 85 20.00 -0.03 10.79
N GLY A 86 19.05 -0.79 11.34
CA GLY A 86 19.14 -1.44 12.65
C GLY A 86 18.89 -0.52 13.86
N ASP A 87 18.49 0.73 13.66
CA ASP A 87 18.10 1.66 14.74
C ASP A 87 16.73 2.30 14.42
N CYS A 88 15.69 1.54 14.78
CA CYS A 88 14.30 1.91 14.50
C CYS A 88 13.87 3.20 15.24
N GLU A 89 14.27 3.33 16.52
CA GLU A 89 13.98 4.51 17.33
C GLU A 89 14.64 5.76 16.73
N GLU A 90 15.95 5.71 16.43
CA GLU A 90 16.67 6.84 15.82
C GLU A 90 16.06 7.26 14.47
N TYR A 91 15.59 6.30 13.67
CA TYR A 91 14.94 6.58 12.40
C TYR A 91 13.66 7.40 12.57
N PHE A 92 12.76 6.98 13.47
CA PHE A 92 11.49 7.68 13.69
C PHE A 92 11.69 9.00 14.43
N GLU A 93 12.60 9.06 15.42
CA GLU A 93 13.02 10.32 16.06
C GLU A 93 13.52 11.32 15.02
N THR A 94 14.33 10.89 14.06
CA THR A 94 14.85 11.80 13.02
C THR A 94 13.78 12.23 12.01
N THR A 95 12.74 11.41 11.80
CA THR A 95 11.75 11.62 10.75
C THR A 95 10.55 12.45 11.23
N LEU A 96 10.09 12.16 12.45
CA LEU A 96 8.90 12.72 13.08
C LEU A 96 9.21 13.64 14.28
N GLU A 97 10.47 13.67 14.78
CA GLU A 97 11.01 14.56 15.84
C GLU A 97 10.20 14.62 17.14
N ASP A 98 9.04 15.26 17.13
CA ASP A 98 8.13 15.44 18.27
C ASP A 98 6.82 14.62 18.11
N GLY A 99 6.76 13.72 17.13
CA GLY A 99 5.56 12.98 16.76
C GLY A 99 4.73 13.73 15.72
N ALA A 100 3.48 13.31 15.57
CA ALA A 100 2.55 13.98 14.66
C ALA A 100 1.10 13.75 15.11
N ASP A 101 0.23 14.72 14.87
CA ASP A 101 -1.21 14.51 14.97
C ASP A 101 -1.63 13.55 13.86
N VAL A 102 -2.01 12.33 14.24
CA VAL A 102 -2.52 11.31 13.32
C VAL A 102 -4.04 11.22 13.44
N SER A 103 -4.72 11.12 12.30
CA SER A 103 -6.17 11.04 12.24
C SER A 103 -6.65 10.26 11.02
N ASP A 104 -7.95 9.94 10.98
CA ASP A 104 -8.60 9.23 9.87
C ASP A 104 -7.86 7.93 9.47
N ILE A 105 -7.36 7.17 10.45
CA ILE A 105 -6.73 5.87 10.21
C ILE A 105 -7.79 4.90 9.68
N GLU A 106 -7.58 4.37 8.48
CA GLU A 106 -8.39 3.36 7.84
C GLU A 106 -7.48 2.21 7.39
N VAL A 107 -7.77 1.02 7.90
CA VAL A 107 -7.18 -0.25 7.46
C VAL A 107 -8.25 -0.99 6.66
N SER A 108 -7.93 -1.42 5.45
CA SER A 108 -8.87 -2.09 4.56
C SER A 108 -8.21 -3.20 3.76
N ASP A 109 -9.04 -3.96 3.03
CA ASP A 109 -8.59 -4.98 2.08
C ASP A 109 -7.55 -5.94 2.67
N ILE A 110 -7.79 -6.38 3.91
CA ILE A 110 -6.91 -7.31 4.63
C ILE A 110 -6.98 -8.70 3.98
N GLU A 111 -5.85 -9.19 3.51
CA GLU A 111 -5.68 -10.54 2.97
C GLU A 111 -4.72 -11.33 3.88
N VAL A 112 -5.17 -12.48 4.38
CA VAL A 112 -4.38 -13.38 5.23
C VAL A 112 -4.15 -14.71 4.52
N ASP A 113 -2.89 -15.15 4.45
CA ASP A 113 -2.45 -16.39 3.82
C ASP A 113 -1.43 -17.10 4.72
N ASP A 114 -1.90 -18.08 5.48
CA ASP A 114 -1.13 -18.79 6.52
C ASP A 114 -0.48 -17.80 7.51
N ASP A 115 0.85 -17.69 7.51
CA ASP A 115 1.63 -16.84 8.42
C ASP A 115 1.94 -15.45 7.80
N ASP A 116 1.32 -15.10 6.68
CA ASP A 116 1.53 -13.83 5.98
C ASP A 116 0.23 -13.03 5.85
N GLY A 117 0.34 -11.70 5.92
CA GLY A 117 -0.77 -10.77 5.76
C GLY A 117 -0.43 -9.60 4.83
N GLU A 118 -1.45 -9.01 4.22
CA GLU A 118 -1.36 -7.74 3.51
C GLU A 118 -2.58 -6.89 3.85
N ALA A 119 -2.39 -5.59 4.03
CA ALA A 119 -3.48 -4.64 4.28
C ALA A 119 -3.23 -3.32 3.54
N GLU A 120 -4.28 -2.72 3.00
CA GLU A 120 -4.26 -1.34 2.52
C GLU A 120 -4.48 -0.40 3.71
N VAL A 121 -3.65 0.64 3.82
CA VAL A 121 -3.64 1.56 4.95
C VAL A 121 -3.67 2.99 4.44
N SER A 122 -4.57 3.79 5.01
CA SER A 122 -4.59 5.23 4.81
C SER A 122 -4.76 5.98 6.12
N TYR A 123 -4.04 7.10 6.29
CA TYR A 123 -4.16 7.97 7.45
C TYR A 123 -3.71 9.38 7.11
N ARG A 124 -4.16 10.37 7.90
CA ARG A 124 -3.68 11.75 7.81
C ARG A 124 -2.66 12.02 8.89
N LEU A 125 -1.59 12.72 8.51
CA LEU A 125 -0.51 13.11 9.40
C LEU A 125 -0.31 14.63 9.33
N GLU A 126 -0.37 15.31 10.47
CA GLU A 126 -0.04 16.73 10.63
C GLU A 126 1.09 16.87 11.64
N ALA A 127 2.19 17.52 11.25
CA ALA A 127 3.32 17.80 12.15
C ALA A 127 3.52 19.32 12.25
N ASP A 128 4.06 19.83 13.36
CA ASP A 128 4.15 21.28 13.64
C ASP A 128 4.78 22.11 12.48
N ASP A 129 5.73 21.53 11.74
CA ASP A 129 6.44 22.18 10.65
C ASP A 129 5.96 21.78 9.23
N ARG A 130 4.85 21.03 9.12
CA ARG A 130 4.33 20.51 7.84
C ARG A 130 2.81 20.64 7.76
N ASP A 131 2.30 20.91 6.56
CA ASP A 131 0.85 20.84 6.33
C ASP A 131 0.37 19.38 6.45
N GLU A 132 -0.90 19.19 6.85
CA GLU A 132 -1.56 17.88 6.84
C GLU A 132 -1.35 17.14 5.50
N GLU A 133 -0.81 15.93 5.57
CA GLU A 133 -0.57 15.04 4.44
C GLU A 133 -1.43 13.78 4.56
N LEU A 134 -1.96 13.31 3.42
CA LEU A 134 -2.58 12.00 3.32
C LEU A 134 -1.51 10.96 3.00
N CYS A 135 -1.29 10.02 3.91
CA CYS A 135 -0.41 8.87 3.74
C CYS A 135 -1.24 7.67 3.31
N GLU A 136 -0.87 7.03 2.20
CA GLU A 136 -1.53 5.84 1.65
C GLU A 136 -0.47 4.81 1.28
N GLY A 137 -0.70 3.54 1.63
CA GLY A 137 0.24 2.47 1.33
C GLY A 137 -0.33 1.08 1.55
N THR A 138 0.49 0.08 1.25
CA THR A 138 0.20 -1.32 1.52
C THR A 138 1.21 -1.82 2.54
N TYR A 139 0.73 -2.37 3.65
CA TYR A 139 1.56 -2.94 4.70
C TYR A 139 1.57 -4.46 4.50
N THR A 140 2.77 -5.04 4.49
CA THR A 140 2.94 -6.49 4.54
C THR A 140 3.15 -6.88 6.00
N LEU A 141 2.46 -7.93 6.43
CA LEU A 141 2.52 -8.44 7.80
C LEU A 141 2.99 -9.89 7.80
N VAL A 142 3.63 -10.28 8.89
CA VAL A 142 4.10 -11.65 9.14
C VAL A 142 3.67 -12.02 10.55
N GLN A 143 3.10 -13.21 10.70
CA GLN A 143 2.80 -13.78 12.00
C GLN A 143 4.10 -14.28 12.65
N ASP A 144 4.45 -13.74 13.81
CA ASP A 144 5.55 -14.20 14.65
C ASP A 144 4.97 -14.63 16.01
N ASP A 145 5.06 -15.93 16.29
CA ASP A 145 4.39 -16.57 17.43
C ASP A 145 2.85 -16.32 17.44
N ASP A 146 2.36 -15.43 18.30
CA ASP A 146 0.93 -15.12 18.47
C ASP A 146 0.62 -13.66 18.04
N ASP A 147 1.59 -12.93 17.48
CA ASP A 147 1.47 -11.51 17.12
C ASP A 147 1.64 -11.29 15.60
N TRP A 148 0.92 -10.33 15.04
CA TRP A 148 1.07 -9.89 13.65
C TRP A 148 1.97 -8.66 13.59
N LEU A 149 3.12 -8.79 12.93
CA LEU A 149 4.12 -7.73 12.85
C LEU A 149 4.28 -7.21 11.42
N ILE A 150 4.51 -5.91 11.27
CA ILE A 150 4.78 -5.26 9.98
C ILE A 150 6.19 -5.65 9.50
N GLY A 151 6.29 -6.13 8.28
CA GLY A 151 7.53 -6.68 7.76
C GLY A 151 7.52 -6.94 6.27
N ARG A 152 8.36 -7.88 5.82
CA ARG A 152 8.36 -8.36 4.43
C ARG A 152 8.28 -9.87 4.40
N ARG A 153 7.57 -10.38 3.40
CA ARG A 153 7.61 -11.80 3.00
C ARG A 153 9.04 -12.21 2.68
N ARG A 154 9.52 -13.28 3.32
CA ARG A 154 10.86 -13.86 3.11
C ARG A 154 10.94 -14.75 1.87
#